data_AF-A0A383B7Y5-F1
#
_entry.id   AF-A0A383B7Y5-F1
#
_cell.length_a   1.000
_cell.length_b   1.000
_cell.length_c   1.000
_cell.angle_alpha   90.00
_cell.angle_beta   90.00
_cell.angle_gamma   90.00
#
_symmetry.space_group_name_H-M   'P 1'
#
loop_
_entity.id
_entity.type
_entity.pdbx_description
1 polymer ?
#
loop_
_entity_poly.entity_id
_entity_poly.type
_entity_poly.pdbx_seq_one_letter_code
_entity_poly.pdbx_strand_id
1 'polypeptide(L)'
;MKEVIKTEYLKCAVDPAYFLKKYAVIQHPIEGKIPFSLYDFQEKMVSDFNEHNYNVILKARQLGISTLTAGYALWMMTFQSDKNILVIATKQDTAKNLVTKIRVMHANLPNWVKSNCVEDNKLSLR
;
A
#
# COMPACT_ATOMS: atom_id res chain seq x y z
N MET A 1 25.49 9.72 -1.19
CA MET A 1 24.52 8.69 -1.61
C MET A 1 23.72 8.12 -0.44
N LYS A 2 24.36 7.65 0.64
CA LYS A 2 23.66 7.13 1.84
C LYS A 2 22.73 8.14 2.51
N GLU A 3 23.13 9.41 2.60
CA GLU A 3 22.30 10.47 3.23
C GLU A 3 21.02 10.79 2.44
N VAL A 4 21.11 10.86 1.11
CA VAL A 4 19.95 11.11 0.25
C VAL A 4 18.90 9.99 0.41
N ILE A 5 19.34 8.73 0.45
CA ILE A 5 18.47 7.57 0.66
C ILE A 5 17.83 7.63 2.05
N LYS A 6 18.59 8.02 3.09
CA LYS A 6 18.06 8.16 4.45
C LYS A 6 16.98 9.24 4.53
N THR A 7 17.23 10.41 3.94
CA THR A 7 16.25 11.51 3.90
C THR A 7 15.00 11.10 3.11
N GLU A 8 15.18 10.39 2.00
CA GLU A 8 14.08 9.89 1.19
C GLU A 8 13.23 8.85 1.92
N TYR A 9 13.89 7.92 2.64
CA TYR A 9 13.22 6.92 3.46
C TYR A 9 12.37 7.58 4.55
N LEU A 10 12.90 8.61 5.23
CA LEU A 10 12.15 9.36 6.24
C LEU A 10 10.93 10.07 5.65
N LYS A 11 11.04 10.65 4.44
CA LYS A 11 9.90 11.26 3.75
C LYS A 11 8.80 10.23 3.48
N CYS A 12 9.18 9.04 2.99
CA CYS A 12 8.23 7.96 2.76
C CYS A 12 7.58 7.47 4.06
N ALA A 13 8.36 7.40 5.14
CA ALA A 13 7.88 6.94 6.44
C ALA A 13 6.90 7.91 7.11
N VAL A 14 6.98 9.21 6.79
CA VAL A 14 6.09 10.24 7.36
C VAL A 14 4.84 10.42 6.50
N ASP A 15 4.97 10.40 5.17
CA ASP A 15 3.87 10.69 4.26
C ASP A 15 3.50 9.44 3.42
N PRO A 16 2.41 8.74 3.79
CA PRO A 16 1.93 7.58 3.03
C PRO A 16 1.50 7.94 1.60
N ALA A 17 0.90 9.11 1.37
CA ALA A 17 0.48 9.51 0.03
C ALA A 17 1.69 9.76 -0.88
N TYR A 18 2.75 10.37 -0.34
CA TYR A 18 4.02 10.54 -1.03
C TYR A 18 4.65 9.20 -1.43
N PHE A 19 4.74 8.26 -0.48
CA PHE A 19 5.26 6.93 -0.73
C PHE A 19 4.49 6.22 -1.86
N LEU A 20 3.15 6.27 -1.81
CA LEU A 20 2.31 5.62 -2.81
C LEU A 20 2.51 6.22 -4.20
N LYS A 21 2.44 7.54 -4.33
CA LYS A 21 2.62 8.23 -5.63
C LYS A 21 3.98 7.94 -6.26
N LYS A 22 5.02 7.83 -5.45
CA LYS A 22 6.40 7.73 -5.94
C LYS A 22 6.86 6.30 -6.17
N TYR A 23 6.44 5.35 -5.34
CA TYR A 23 7.01 4.00 -5.33
C TYR A 23 5.98 2.88 -5.52
N ALA A 24 4.70 3.12 -5.25
CA ALA A 24 3.70 2.09 -5.49
C ALA A 24 3.36 1.98 -6.98
N VAL A 25 3.17 0.74 -7.42
CA VAL A 25 2.86 0.39 -8.81
C VAL A 25 1.58 -0.43 -8.82
N ILE A 26 0.69 -0.13 -9.76
CA ILE A 26 -0.57 -0.85 -9.97
C ILE A 26 -0.57 -1.56 -11.31
N GLN A 27 -1.39 -2.62 -11.39
CA GLN A 27 -1.65 -3.32 -12.64
C GLN A 27 -2.80 -2.63 -13.38
N HIS A 28 -2.48 -1.99 -14.50
CA HIS A 28 -3.45 -1.52 -15.49
C HIS A 28 -3.85 -2.68 -16.43
N PRO A 29 -5.13 -2.79 -16.84
CA PRO A 29 -5.58 -3.89 -17.70
C PRO A 29 -4.95 -3.90 -19.10
N ILE A 30 -4.59 -2.74 -19.63
CA ILE A 30 -4.08 -2.58 -21.01
C ILE A 30 -2.60 -2.21 -21.02
N GLU A 31 -2.20 -1.28 -20.17
CA GLU A 31 -0.86 -0.67 -20.17
C GLU A 31 0.16 -1.45 -19.33
N GLY A 32 -0.27 -2.53 -18.67
CA GLY A 32 0.60 -3.29 -17.79
C GLY A 32 0.83 -2.57 -16.45
N LYS A 33 2.06 -2.58 -15.95
CA LYS A 33 2.40 -1.99 -14.66
C LYS A 33 2.63 -0.49 -14.82
N ILE A 34 1.88 0.33 -14.08
CA ILE A 34 1.98 1.79 -14.10
C ILE A 34 2.14 2.35 -12.69
N PRO A 35 2.78 3.53 -12.53
CA PRO A 35 2.83 4.23 -11.24
C PRO A 35 1.43 4.47 -10.67
N PHE A 36 1.30 4.35 -9.35
CA PHE A 36 0.02 4.61 -8.69
C PHE A 36 -0.18 6.10 -8.44
N SER A 37 -0.59 6.82 -9.48
CA SER A 37 -1.01 8.21 -9.35
C SER A 37 -2.33 8.28 -8.57
N LEU A 38 -2.29 8.92 -7.40
CA LEU A 38 -3.47 9.11 -6.57
C LEU A 38 -4.33 10.27 -7.11
N TYR A 39 -5.64 10.13 -7.01
CA TYR A 39 -6.57 11.27 -7.15
C TYR A 39 -6.62 12.08 -5.86
N ASP A 40 -6.99 13.36 -5.93
CA ASP A 40 -7.08 14.26 -4.77
C ASP A 40 -7.90 13.68 -3.61
N PHE A 41 -9.03 13.02 -3.91
CA PHE A 41 -9.86 12.39 -2.89
C PHE A 41 -9.19 11.18 -2.24
N GLN A 42 -8.31 10.47 -2.96
CA GLN A 42 -7.56 9.33 -2.44
C GLN A 42 -6.43 9.80 -1.52
N GLU A 43 -5.77 10.91 -1.85
CA GLU A 43 -4.78 11.53 -0.98
C GLU A 43 -5.41 11.95 0.35
N LYS A 44 -6.56 12.64 0.28
CA LYS A 44 -7.32 13.01 1.48
C LYS A 44 -7.71 11.78 2.30
N MET A 45 -8.22 10.73 1.66
CA MET A 45 -8.60 9.49 2.33
C MET A 45 -7.42 8.79 3.02
N VAL A 46 -6.22 8.84 2.43
CA VAL A 46 -5.00 8.30 3.06
C VAL A 46 -4.60 9.13 4.28
N SER A 47 -4.78 10.46 4.24
CA SER A 47 -4.64 11.31 5.44
C SER A 47 -5.62 10.89 6.53
N ASP A 48 -6.90 10.72 6.18
CA ASP A 48 -7.94 10.30 7.12
C ASP A 48 -7.60 8.95 7.77
N PHE A 49 -7.07 7.99 6.99
CA PHE A 49 -6.60 6.69 7.50
C PHE A 49 -5.50 6.81 8.55
N ASN A 50 -4.58 7.75 8.37
CA ASN A 50 -3.43 7.94 9.25
C ASN A 50 -3.78 8.77 10.50
N GLU A 51 -4.73 9.69 10.38
CA GLU A 51 -5.17 10.56 11.48
C GLU A 51 -6.14 9.85 12.44
N HIS A 52 -6.91 8.88 11.95
CA HIS A 52 -7.96 8.22 12.72
C HIS A 52 -7.72 6.72 12.87
N ASN A 53 -7.88 6.21 14.09
CA ASN A 53 -7.74 4.77 14.37
C ASN A 53 -8.87 3.92 13.75
N TYR A 54 -10.07 4.49 13.58
CA TYR A 54 -11.25 3.80 13.07
C TYR A 54 -11.82 4.57 11.88
N ASN A 55 -11.83 3.94 10.71
CA ASN A 55 -12.31 4.54 9.47
C ASN A 55 -13.44 3.68 8.89
N VAL A 56 -14.62 4.28 8.65
CA VAL A 56 -15.75 3.63 7.98
C VAL A 56 -15.99 4.35 6.65
N ILE A 57 -15.80 3.64 5.54
CA ILE A 57 -15.82 4.24 4.21
C ILE A 57 -17.11 3.86 3.48
N LEU A 58 -18.04 4.82 3.38
CA LEU A 58 -19.12 4.75 2.40
C LEU A 58 -18.60 5.22 1.04
N LYS A 59 -18.68 4.39 0.02
CA LYS A 59 -18.08 4.68 -1.29
C LYS A 59 -18.91 4.18 -2.46
N ALA A 60 -18.76 4.85 -3.60
CA ALA A 60 -19.24 4.35 -4.88
C ALA A 60 -18.39 3.17 -5.41
N ARG A 61 -18.83 2.58 -6.53
CA ARG A 61 -18.08 1.54 -7.24
C ARG A 61 -16.96 2.17 -8.07
N GLN A 62 -15.94 1.35 -8.40
CA GLN A 62 -14.85 1.71 -9.33
C GLN A 62 -13.95 2.89 -8.91
N LEU A 63 -13.97 3.29 -7.64
CA LEU A 63 -13.12 4.38 -7.10
C LEU A 63 -11.67 3.95 -6.75
N GLY A 64 -11.31 2.68 -6.93
CA GLY A 64 -9.97 2.18 -6.60
C GLY A 64 -9.64 2.09 -5.10
N ILE A 65 -10.62 2.23 -4.20
CA ILE A 65 -10.39 2.26 -2.73
C ILE A 65 -9.70 0.99 -2.20
N SER A 66 -10.00 -0.19 -2.75
CA SER A 66 -9.31 -1.42 -2.35
C SER A 66 -7.82 -1.39 -2.68
N THR A 67 -7.44 -0.78 -3.81
CA THR A 67 -6.03 -0.58 -4.19
C THR A 67 -5.36 0.42 -3.27
N LEU A 68 -6.06 1.52 -2.94
CA LEU A 68 -5.60 2.52 -1.97
C LEU A 68 -5.35 1.90 -0.59
N THR A 69 -6.29 1.11 -0.09
CA THR A 69 -6.20 0.44 1.21
C THR A 69 -5.06 -0.58 1.23
N ALA A 70 -4.85 -1.32 0.14
CA ALA A 70 -3.71 -2.23 -0.01
C ALA A 70 -2.37 -1.48 0.00
N GLY A 71 -2.30 -0.33 -0.66
CA GLY A 71 -1.13 0.53 -0.62
C GLY A 71 -0.84 1.06 0.79
N TYR A 72 -1.88 1.52 1.50
CA TYR A 72 -1.73 1.97 2.89
C TYR A 72 -1.29 0.83 3.82
N ALA A 73 -1.82 -0.37 3.64
CA ALA A 73 -1.36 -1.56 4.36
C ALA A 73 0.12 -1.85 4.09
N LEU A 74 0.57 -1.79 2.83
CA LEU A 74 1.99 -1.95 2.48
C LEU A 74 2.86 -0.88 3.14
N TRP A 75 2.42 0.37 3.16
CA TRP A 75 3.13 1.45 3.85
C TRP A 75 3.27 1.14 5.35
N MET A 76 2.20 0.70 6.01
CA MET A 76 2.24 0.29 7.42
C MET A 76 3.24 -0.85 7.65
N MET A 77 3.23 -1.89 6.80
CA MET A 77 4.19 -3.00 6.90
C MET A 77 5.65 -2.58 6.70
N THR A 78 5.88 -1.49 5.96
CA THR A 78 7.22 -1.05 5.57
C THR A 78 7.83 -0.09 6.59
N PHE A 79 7.01 0.80 7.16
CA PHE A 79 7.50 1.92 7.97
C PHE A 79 7.05 1.89 9.44
N GLN A 80 6.13 1.00 9.81
CA GLN A 80 5.65 0.88 11.19
C GLN A 80 6.10 -0.46 11.78
N SER A 81 6.73 -0.41 12.97
CA SER A 81 7.17 -1.63 13.67
C SER A 81 6.01 -2.32 14.37
N ASP A 82 6.10 -3.65 14.49
CA ASP A 82 5.21 -4.49 15.30
C ASP A 82 3.72 -4.38 14.94
N LYS A 83 3.41 -4.15 13.66
CA LYS A 83 2.03 -4.11 13.15
C LYS A 83 1.65 -5.44 12.48
N ASN A 84 0.59 -6.05 12.99
CA ASN A 84 -0.09 -7.17 12.35
C ASN A 84 -1.32 -6.66 11.57
N ILE A 85 -1.35 -6.88 10.26
CA ILE A 85 -2.44 -6.44 9.40
C ILE A 85 -3.27 -7.65 8.99
N LEU A 86 -4.56 -7.63 9.34
CA LEU A 86 -5.50 -8.70 9.01
C LEU A 86 -6.51 -8.21 7.95
N VAL A 87 -6.65 -8.99 6.88
CA VAL A 87 -7.65 -8.74 5.84
C VAL A 87 -8.84 -9.66 6.05
N ILE A 88 -10.02 -9.08 6.28
CA ILE A 88 -11.27 -9.81 6.46
C ILE A 88 -12.21 -9.46 5.29
N ALA A 89 -12.82 -10.49 4.71
CA ALA A 89 -13.84 -10.34 3.68
C ALA A 89 -14.86 -11.48 3.81
N THR A 90 -16.06 -11.28 3.25
CA THR A 90 -17.12 -12.30 3.23
C THR A 90 -16.74 -13.55 2.46
N LYS A 91 -15.82 -13.45 1.51
CA LYS A 91 -15.27 -14.57 0.74
C LYS A 91 -13.74 -14.56 0.81
N GLN A 92 -13.14 -15.73 0.95
CA GLN A 92 -11.68 -15.89 1.00
C GLN A 92 -10.99 -15.33 -0.25
N ASP A 93 -11.58 -15.50 -1.43
CA ASP A 93 -11.00 -14.99 -2.68
C ASP A 93 -11.01 -13.46 -2.75
N THR A 94 -11.96 -12.79 -2.10
CA THR A 94 -11.96 -11.34 -1.96
C THR A 94 -10.78 -10.88 -1.10
N ALA A 95 -10.49 -11.58 0.00
CA ALA A 95 -9.32 -11.29 0.84
C ALA A 95 -8.01 -11.57 0.08
N LYS A 96 -7.89 -12.73 -0.60
CA LYS A 96 -6.73 -13.07 -1.46
C LYS A 96 -6.44 -12.00 -2.50
N ASN A 97 -7.47 -11.46 -3.14
CA ASN A 97 -7.31 -10.40 -4.14
C ASN A 97 -6.70 -9.13 -3.55
N LEU A 98 -7.05 -8.76 -2.32
CA LEU A 98 -6.44 -7.62 -1.63
C LEU A 98 -4.96 -7.91 -1.30
N VAL A 99 -4.67 -9.08 -0.73
CA VAL A 99 -3.28 -9.51 -0.42
C VAL A 99 -2.44 -9.54 -1.70
N THR A 100 -3.01 -9.97 -2.81
CA THR A 100 -2.31 -10.00 -4.11
C THR A 100 -1.90 -8.61 -4.58
N LYS A 101 -2.71 -7.57 -4.33
CA LYS A 101 -2.33 -6.17 -4.63
C LYS A 101 -1.14 -5.73 -3.78
N ILE A 102 -1.14 -6.06 -2.49
CA ILE A 102 -0.02 -5.75 -1.57
C ILE A 102 1.25 -6.41 -2.08
N ARG A 103 1.19 -7.70 -2.43
CA ARG A 103 2.33 -8.47 -2.98
C ARG A 103 2.88 -7.86 -4.26
N VAL A 104 2.00 -7.50 -5.19
CA VAL A 104 2.42 -6.86 -6.46
C VAL A 104 3.09 -5.52 -6.18
N MET A 105 2.52 -4.68 -5.33
CA MET A 105 3.14 -3.39 -4.98
C MET A 105 4.51 -3.59 -4.31
N HIS A 106 4.60 -4.47 -3.30
CA HIS A 106 5.84 -4.79 -2.59
C HIS A 106 6.93 -5.33 -3.52
N ALA A 107 6.57 -6.23 -4.43
CA ALA A 107 7.53 -6.84 -5.36
C ALA A 107 8.22 -5.81 -6.26
N ASN A 108 7.54 -4.71 -6.60
CA ASN A 108 8.06 -3.64 -7.46
C ASN A 108 8.67 -2.46 -6.68
N LEU A 109 8.74 -2.52 -5.35
CA LEU A 109 9.44 -1.50 -4.56
C LEU A 109 10.95 -1.52 -4.82
N PRO A 110 11.63 -0.37 -4.76
CA PRO A 110 13.09 -0.32 -4.75
C PRO A 110 13.67 -1.09 -3.57
N ASN A 111 14.80 -1.79 -3.79
CA ASN A 111 15.45 -2.62 -2.78
C ASN A 111 15.80 -1.89 -1.47
N TRP A 112 16.00 -0.57 -1.51
CA TRP A 112 16.35 0.21 -0.32
C TRP A 112 15.14 0.57 0.56
N VAL A 113 13.90 0.48 0.04
CA VAL A 113 12.64 0.62 0.80
C VAL A 113 12.04 -0.73 1.14
N LYS A 114 12.20 -1.69 0.24
CA LYS A 114 11.55 -2.99 0.30
C LYS A 114 12.01 -3.77 1.53
N SER A 115 11.08 -4.04 2.44
CA SER A 115 11.32 -4.95 3.57
C SER A 115 11.54 -6.38 3.06
N ASN A 116 12.46 -7.11 3.70
CA ASN A 116 12.63 -8.54 3.44
C ASN A 116 11.40 -9.30 3.91
N CYS A 117 10.89 -10.22 3.08
CA CYS A 117 9.81 -11.11 3.47
C CYS A 117 10.36 -12.48 3.84
N VAL A 118 9.94 -12.98 5.00
CA VAL A 118 10.14 -14.36 5.45
C VAL A 118 9.11 -15.28 4.81
N GLU A 119 7.88 -14.79 4.58
CA GLU A 119 6.82 -15.55 3.91
C GLU A 119 6.15 -14.73 2.82
N ASP A 120 5.99 -15.31 1.63
CA ASP A 120 5.29 -14.69 0.50
C ASP A 120 4.39 -15.73 -0.19
N ASN A 121 3.11 -15.78 0.19
CA ASN A 121 2.14 -16.70 -0.41
C ASN A 121 0.79 -16.00 -0.72
N LYS A 122 -0.18 -16.76 -1.25
CA LYS A 122 -1.47 -16.17 -1.71
C LYS A 122 -2.35 -15.64 -0.57
N LEU A 123 -2.05 -15.96 0.69
CA LEU A 123 -2.83 -15.61 1.87
C LEU A 123 -2.09 -14.72 2.86
N SER A 124 -0.76 -14.81 2.93
CA SER A 124 0.07 -14.02 3.85
C SER A 124 1.30 -13.44 3.17
N LEU A 125 1.72 -12.30 3.70
CA LEU A 125 3.00 -11.65 3.45
C LEU A 125 3.59 -11.31 4.81
N ARG A 126 4.75 -11.87 5.16
CA ARG A 126 5.45 -11.68 6.44
C ARG A 126 6.90 -11.33 6.18
#